data_AF-X1BHL0-F1
#
_entry.id   AF-X1BHL0-F1
#
_cell.length_a   1.000
_cell.length_b   1.000
_cell.length_c   1.000
_cell.angle_alpha   90.00
_cell.angle_beta   90.00
_cell.angle_gamma   90.00
#
_symmetry.space_group_name_H-M   'P 1'
#
loop_
_entity.id
_entity.type
_entity.pdbx_description
1 polymer ?
#
loop_
_entity_poly.entity_id
_entity_poly.type
_entity_poly.pdbx_seq_one_letter_code
_entity_poly.pdbx_strand_id
1 'polypeptide(L)'
;EKRIPYCDTCKLYPCAQEKEIDFCGQCDEYPCNDLKEFQAAAPHRFELWEAQEHIVSKGYEKWIEDMINYYSCSKCETINSAYDPNCRSCGHQPSNQYTGKHGKKIWEFLAKQQSKLKKD
;
A
#
# COMPACT_ATOMS: atom_id res chain seq x y z
N GLU A 1 12.38 1.61 -19.14
CA GLU A 1 11.39 0.85 -18.34
C GLU A 1 10.00 1.44 -18.59
N LYS A 2 8.96 0.61 -18.80
CA LYS A 2 7.60 1.12 -19.11
C LYS A 2 6.86 1.38 -17.80
N ARG A 3 6.49 2.64 -17.56
CA ARG A 3 5.75 3.06 -16.36
C ARG A 3 4.27 3.27 -16.66
N ILE A 4 3.45 3.21 -15.62
CA ILE A 4 2.03 3.56 -15.71
C ILE A 4 1.85 5.09 -15.68
N PRO A 5 0.74 5.65 -16.20
CA PRO A 5 0.55 7.11 -16.29
C PRO A 5 0.68 7.88 -14.97
N TYR A 6 0.36 7.24 -13.83
CA TYR A 6 0.53 7.83 -12.50
C TYR A 6 1.99 8.15 -12.16
N CYS A 7 2.95 7.50 -12.82
CA CYS A 7 4.37 7.78 -12.63
C CYS A 7 4.82 9.06 -13.34
N ASP A 8 4.09 9.55 -14.35
CA ASP A 8 4.46 10.75 -15.12
C ASP A 8 4.35 12.02 -14.28
N THR A 9 3.54 11.98 -13.21
CA THR A 9 3.32 13.10 -12.27
C THR A 9 3.85 12.81 -10.87
N CYS A 10 4.54 11.68 -10.67
CA CYS A 10 5.05 11.28 -9.36
C CYS A 10 6.29 12.10 -8.98
N LYS A 11 6.24 12.78 -7.83
CA LYS A 11 7.39 13.51 -7.26
C LYS A 11 8.39 12.61 -6.53
N LEU A 12 7.94 11.50 -5.95
CA LEU A 12 8.76 10.65 -5.09
C LEU A 12 9.83 9.87 -5.88
N TYR A 13 9.50 9.45 -7.10
CA TYR A 13 10.42 8.70 -7.95
C TYR A 13 11.69 9.51 -8.32
N PRO A 14 11.59 10.70 -8.95
CA PRO A 14 12.77 11.49 -9.26
C PRO A 14 13.54 11.92 -7.99
N CYS A 15 12.84 12.19 -6.89
CA CYS A 15 13.46 12.50 -5.60
C CYS A 15 14.37 11.37 -5.08
N ALA A 16 13.92 10.12 -5.16
CA ALA A 16 14.73 8.96 -4.79
C ALA A 16 15.96 8.79 -5.69
N GLN A 17 15.80 9.01 -7.01
CA GLN A 17 16.92 8.97 -7.95
C GLN A 17 17.97 10.05 -7.70
N GLU A 18 17.54 11.29 -7.45
CA GLU A 18 18.44 12.42 -7.18
C GLU A 18 19.23 12.23 -5.88
N LYS A 19 18.61 11.61 -4.88
CA LYS A 19 19.23 11.31 -3.58
C LYS A 19 20.00 9.99 -3.55
N GLU A 20 20.02 9.25 -4.65
CA GLU A 20 20.69 7.94 -4.78
C GLU A 20 20.25 6.92 -3.70
N ILE A 21 18.94 6.89 -3.42
CA ILE A 21 18.32 5.95 -2.47
C ILE A 21 17.26 5.09 -3.17
N ASP A 22 17.09 3.85 -2.69
CA ASP A 22 16.09 2.92 -3.24
C ASP A 22 14.72 3.08 -2.55
N PHE A 23 14.73 3.44 -1.26
CA PHE A 23 13.54 3.53 -0.43
C PHE A 23 13.53 4.82 0.37
N CYS A 24 12.36 5.46 0.50
CA CYS A 24 12.24 6.73 1.20
C CYS A 24 12.68 6.67 2.67
N GLY A 25 12.60 5.52 3.32
CA GLY A 25 13.06 5.28 4.69
C GLY A 25 14.58 5.40 4.87
N GLN A 26 15.35 5.43 3.77
CA GLN A 26 16.78 5.69 3.76
C GLN A 26 17.13 7.18 3.66
N CYS A 27 16.13 8.05 3.48
CA CYS A 27 16.34 9.49 3.33
C CYS A 27 16.54 10.18 4.69
N ASP A 28 17.49 11.10 4.78
CA ASP A 28 17.73 11.90 5.99
C ASP A 28 16.54 12.82 6.36
N GLU A 29 15.68 13.13 5.38
CA GLU A 29 14.47 13.94 5.59
C GLU A 29 13.22 13.09 5.88
N TYR A 30 13.39 11.77 6.08
CA TYR A 30 12.27 10.87 6.34
C TYR A 30 11.68 11.08 7.74
N PRO A 31 10.34 11.16 7.89
CA PRO A 31 9.33 11.23 6.83
C PRO A 31 9.08 12.68 6.35
N CYS A 32 9.25 12.92 5.05
CA CYS A 32 8.98 14.23 4.43
C CYS A 32 7.48 14.45 4.13
N ASN A 33 7.11 15.69 3.81
CA ASN A 33 5.70 16.06 3.58
C ASN A 33 5.11 15.40 2.34
N ASP A 34 5.83 15.34 1.20
CA ASP A 34 5.33 14.68 -0.01
C ASP A 34 5.01 13.19 0.25
N LEU A 35 5.81 12.51 1.09
CA LEU A 35 5.57 11.12 1.44
C LEU A 35 4.35 10.96 2.37
N LYS A 36 4.15 11.89 3.31
CA LYS A 36 2.95 11.91 4.17
C LYS A 36 1.68 12.14 3.35
N GLU A 37 1.71 13.06 2.40
CA GLU A 37 0.60 13.29 1.47
C GLU A 37 0.33 12.06 0.61
N PHE A 38 1.39 11.45 0.07
CA PHE A 38 1.28 10.21 -0.70
C PHE A 38 0.65 9.08 0.13
N GLN A 39 1.07 8.91 1.39
CA GLN A 39 0.53 7.91 2.32
C GLN A 39 -0.95 8.15 2.62
N ALA A 40 -1.35 9.40 2.86
CA ALA A 40 -2.73 9.75 3.21
C ALA A 40 -3.71 9.62 2.03
N ALA A 41 -3.22 9.65 0.78
CA ALA A 41 -4.05 9.72 -0.41
C ALA A 41 -4.89 8.45 -0.69
N ALA A 42 -4.45 7.29 -0.21
CA ALA A 42 -5.16 6.03 -0.48
C ALA A 42 -4.98 5.02 0.65
N PRO A 43 -6.03 4.24 0.96
CA PRO A 43 -6.01 3.40 2.13
C PRO A 43 -5.05 2.21 1.99
N HIS A 44 -4.74 1.71 0.78
CA HIS A 44 -3.72 0.66 0.58
C HIS A 44 -2.30 1.07 1.01
N ARG A 45 -2.10 2.35 1.39
CA ARG A 45 -0.83 2.91 1.84
C ARG A 45 -0.77 3.10 3.35
N PHE A 46 -1.78 2.66 4.11
CA PHE A 46 -1.83 2.94 5.55
C PHE A 46 -0.59 2.48 6.32
N GLU A 47 0.00 1.36 5.93
CA GLU A 47 1.16 0.76 6.61
C GLU A 47 2.50 1.13 5.95
N LEU A 48 2.54 2.26 5.24
CA LEU A 48 3.75 2.72 4.56
C LEU A 48 4.91 2.92 5.55
N TRP A 49 4.63 3.40 6.77
CA TRP A 49 5.67 3.65 7.76
C TRP A 49 6.30 2.35 8.26
N GLU A 50 5.47 1.36 8.61
CA GLU A 50 5.91 0.03 9.02
C GLU A 50 6.63 -0.69 7.87
N ALA A 51 6.16 -0.51 6.62
CA ALA A 51 6.84 -1.06 5.46
C ALA A 51 8.24 -0.47 5.27
N GLN A 52 8.39 0.85 5.37
CA GLN A 52 9.70 1.50 5.25
C GLN A 52 10.66 1.08 6.36
N GLU A 53 10.19 1.03 7.62
CA GLU A 53 10.99 0.54 8.75
C GLU A 53 11.43 -0.92 8.55
N HIS A 54 10.51 -1.77 8.06
CA HIS A 54 10.81 -3.17 7.78
C HIS A 54 11.85 -3.32 6.67
N ILE A 55 11.72 -2.56 5.58
CA ILE A 55 12.64 -2.61 4.44
C ILE A 55 14.03 -2.12 4.85
N VAL A 56 14.12 -1.01 5.61
CA VAL A 56 15.40 -0.47 6.08
C VAL A 56 16.09 -1.45 7.05
N SER A 57 15.33 -2.13 7.90
CA SER A 57 15.89 -3.03 8.91
C SER A 57 16.23 -4.44 8.41
N LYS A 58 15.48 -4.96 7.42
CA LYS A 58 15.55 -6.38 7.01
C LYS A 58 15.69 -6.61 5.50
N GLY A 59 15.65 -5.57 4.67
CA GLY A 59 15.67 -5.67 3.21
C GLY A 59 14.27 -5.85 2.60
N TYR A 60 14.15 -5.47 1.32
CA TYR A 60 12.86 -5.49 0.62
C TYR A 60 12.44 -6.90 0.21
N GLU A 61 13.39 -7.81 -0.03
CA GLU A 61 13.10 -9.21 -0.35
C GLU A 61 12.36 -9.88 0.80
N LYS A 62 12.84 -9.68 2.04
CA LYS A 62 12.18 -10.19 3.24
C LYS A 62 10.80 -9.56 3.44
N TRP A 63 10.69 -8.25 3.19
CA TRP A 63 9.40 -7.56 3.24
C TRP A 63 8.40 -8.15 2.23
N ILE A 64 8.82 -8.45 1.00
CA ILE A 64 7.96 -9.08 -0.01
C ILE A 64 7.47 -10.46 0.44
N GLU A 65 8.35 -11.30 0.98
CA GLU A 65 7.96 -12.62 1.53
C GLU A 65 6.90 -12.48 2.64
N ASP A 66 7.10 -11.54 3.55
CA ASP A 66 6.20 -11.31 4.67
C ASP A 66 4.86 -10.72 4.18
N MET A 67 4.88 -9.87 3.16
CA MET A 67 3.66 -9.32 2.53
C MET A 67 2.87 -10.38 1.76
N ILE A 68 3.51 -11.35 1.11
CA ILE A 68 2.82 -12.48 0.47
C ILE A 68 1.97 -13.21 1.52
N ASN A 69 2.56 -13.54 2.67
CA ASN A 69 1.82 -14.18 3.76
C ASN A 69 0.72 -13.27 4.34
N TYR A 70 1.03 -11.98 4.51
CA TYR A 70 0.12 -11.00 5.10
C TYR A 70 -1.15 -10.78 4.26
N TYR A 71 -1.01 -10.82 2.94
CA TYR A 71 -2.09 -10.65 1.96
C TYR A 71 -2.73 -11.97 1.49
N SER A 72 -2.24 -13.12 1.96
CA SER A 72 -2.81 -14.43 1.63
C SER A 72 -4.01 -14.78 2.48
N CYS A 73 -4.96 -15.50 1.87
CA CYS A 73 -6.11 -16.04 2.59
C CYS A 73 -5.69 -17.16 3.54
N SER A 74 -6.13 -17.10 4.79
CA SER A 74 -5.86 -18.13 5.81
C SER A 74 -6.52 -19.50 5.56
N LYS A 75 -7.39 -19.61 4.54
CA LYS A 75 -8.12 -20.84 4.20
C LYS A 75 -7.64 -21.53 2.93
N CYS A 76 -7.21 -20.76 1.93
CA CYS A 76 -6.86 -21.30 0.62
C CYS A 76 -5.63 -20.63 -0.01
N GLU A 77 -4.89 -19.83 0.77
CA GLU A 77 -3.60 -19.22 0.39
C GLU A 77 -3.62 -18.27 -0.81
N THR A 78 -4.80 -18.01 -1.38
CA THR A 78 -4.94 -17.04 -2.47
C THR A 78 -4.56 -15.65 -1.98
N ILE A 79 -3.61 -15.01 -2.66
CA ILE A 79 -3.21 -13.62 -2.42
C ILE A 79 -4.35 -12.69 -2.86
N ASN A 80 -4.88 -11.92 -1.91
CA ASN A 80 -5.94 -10.93 -2.14
C ASN A 80 -5.37 -9.50 -2.08
N SER A 81 -6.06 -8.53 -2.66
CA SER A 81 -5.66 -7.12 -2.57
C SER A 81 -6.11 -6.49 -1.25
N ALA A 82 -5.69 -5.25 -1.00
CA ALA A 82 -6.23 -4.44 0.09
C ALA A 82 -7.74 -4.13 -0.06
N TYR A 83 -8.30 -4.29 -1.27
CA TYR A 83 -9.67 -3.89 -1.59
C TYR A 83 -10.64 -5.07 -1.70
N ASP A 84 -10.19 -6.30 -1.48
CA ASP A 84 -11.04 -7.48 -1.49
C ASP A 84 -11.53 -7.76 -0.06
N PRO A 85 -12.83 -7.58 0.27
CA PRO A 85 -13.34 -7.89 1.61
C PRO A 85 -13.31 -9.40 1.89
N ASN A 86 -13.64 -10.17 0.85
CA ASN A 86 -13.73 -11.61 0.85
C ASN A 86 -12.64 -12.17 -0.08
N CYS A 87 -12.12 -13.35 0.26
CA CYS A 87 -11.15 -14.03 -0.60
C CYS A 87 -11.77 -14.29 -1.98
N ARG A 88 -11.07 -13.89 -3.05
CA ARG A 88 -11.55 -14.02 -4.44
C ARG A 88 -11.68 -15.47 -4.91
N SER A 89 -11.09 -16.42 -4.18
CA SER A 89 -11.13 -17.85 -4.51
C SER A 89 -12.18 -18.61 -3.67
N CYS A 90 -12.12 -18.49 -2.34
CA CYS A 90 -12.97 -19.30 -1.43
C CYS A 90 -14.05 -18.52 -0.67
N GLY A 91 -14.11 -17.18 -0.80
CA GLY A 91 -15.10 -16.34 -0.12
C GLY A 91 -14.83 -16.04 1.37
N HIS A 92 -13.77 -16.57 1.97
CA HIS A 92 -13.42 -16.32 3.38
C HIS A 92 -13.28 -14.82 3.70
N GLN A 93 -13.73 -14.41 4.89
CA GLN A 93 -13.70 -13.03 5.36
C GLN A 93 -13.12 -12.94 6.78
N PRO A 94 -12.15 -12.05 7.04
CA PRO A 94 -11.51 -11.15 6.07
C PRO A 94 -10.67 -11.92 5.02
N SER A 95 -10.50 -11.34 3.84
CA SER A 95 -9.77 -11.99 2.74
C SER A 95 -8.28 -12.22 3.05
N ASN A 96 -7.72 -11.39 3.93
CA ASN A 96 -6.35 -11.41 4.41
C ASN A 96 -6.20 -10.59 5.70
N GLN A 97 -4.99 -10.51 6.26
CA GLN A 97 -4.77 -9.80 7.53
C GLN A 97 -4.92 -8.28 7.38
N TYR A 98 -4.45 -7.70 6.27
CA TYR A 98 -4.56 -6.27 5.99
C TYR A 98 -6.01 -5.80 6.01
N THR A 99 -6.88 -6.51 5.30
CA THR A 99 -8.32 -6.21 5.23
C THR A 99 -9.01 -6.45 6.57
N GLY A 100 -8.55 -7.43 7.35
CA GLY A 100 -9.00 -7.62 8.73
C GLY A 100 -8.69 -6.41 9.62
N LYS A 101 -7.49 -5.82 9.49
CA LYS A 101 -7.03 -4.66 10.27
C LYS A 101 -7.65 -3.34 9.82
N HIS A 102 -7.77 -3.12 8.51
CA HIS A 102 -8.08 -1.80 7.93
C HIS A 102 -9.44 -1.73 7.21
N GLY A 103 -10.16 -2.85 7.09
CA GLY A 103 -11.35 -2.99 6.25
C GLY A 103 -12.38 -1.87 6.43
N LYS A 104 -12.72 -1.51 7.68
CA LYS A 104 -13.67 -0.42 7.96
C LYS A 104 -13.26 0.90 7.29
N LYS A 105 -12.00 1.32 7.46
CA LYS A 105 -11.47 2.57 6.90
C LYS A 105 -11.43 2.52 5.36
N ILE A 106 -11.12 1.37 4.79
CA ILE A 106 -11.12 1.15 3.34
C ILE A 106 -12.53 1.37 2.77
N TRP A 107 -13.55 0.77 3.39
CA TRP A 107 -14.93 0.92 2.94
C TRP A 107 -15.46 2.34 3.08
N GLU A 108 -15.14 3.03 4.17
CA GLU A 108 -15.48 4.44 4.36
C GLU A 108 -14.85 5.33 3.28
N PHE A 109 -13.60 5.06 2.89
CA PHE A 109 -12.92 5.78 1.81
C PHE A 109 -13.57 5.53 0.45
N LEU A 110 -13.86 4.28 0.10
CA LEU A 110 -14.48 3.92 -1.17
C LEU A 110 -15.90 4.49 -1.31
N ALA A 111 -16.70 4.46 -0.23
CA ALA A 111 -18.04 5.06 -0.21
C ALA A 111 -17.98 6.57 -0.49
N LYS A 112 -17.01 7.27 0.11
CA LYS A 112 -16.79 8.71 -0.16
C LYS A 112 -16.42 8.96 -1.62
N GLN A 113 -15.54 8.16 -2.21
CA GLN A 113 -15.18 8.32 -3.62
C GLN A 113 -16.37 8.09 -4.56
N GLN A 114 -17.16 7.04 -4.33
CA GLN A 114 -18.36 6.78 -5.12
C GLN A 114 -19.38 7.92 -5.03
N SER A 115 -19.49 8.56 -3.87
CA SER A 115 -20.39 9.72 -3.68
C SER A 115 -19.93 10.96 -4.46
N LYS A 116 -18.62 11.13 -4.69
CA LYS A 116 -18.08 12.24 -5.49
C LYS A 116 -18.36 12.01 -6.98
N LEU A 117 -18.09 10.81 -7.49
CA LEU A 117 -18.33 10.43 -8.88
C LEU A 117 -19.80 10.50 -9.31
N LYS A 118 -20.75 10.46 -8.37
CA LYS A 118 -22.19 10.60 -8.65
C LYS A 118 -22.69 12.05 -8.62
N LYS A 119 -21.85 13.00 -8.21
CA LYS A 119 -22.18 14.43 -8.13
C LYS A 119 -21.63 15.25 -9.29
N ASP A 120 -20.70 14.67 -10.04
CA ASP A 120 -20.16 15.19 -11.30
C ASP A 120 -20.90 14.55 -12.50
#